data_AF-A0A843D0I3-F1
#
_entry.id   AF-A0A843D0I3-F1
#
_cell.length_a   1.000
_cell.length_b   1.000
_cell.length_c   1.000
_cell.angle_alpha   90.00
_cell.angle_beta   90.00
_cell.angle_gamma   90.00
#
_symmetry.space_group_name_H-M   'P 1'
#
loop_
_entity.id
_entity.type
_entity.pdbx_description
1 polymer ?
#
loop_
_entity_poly.entity_id
_entity_poly.type
_entity_poly.pdbx_seq_one_letter_code
_entity_poly.pdbx_strand_id
1 'polypeptide(L)' 'KLGELTKDPLQMYQADILTVPANIAGIPAISVPCGTAHNMPVGLQLMGRMYDEEAVLNAALAFEEAC' A
#
# COMPACT_ATOMS: atom_id res chain seq x y z
N LYS A 1 -4.95 -14.97 10.42
CA LYS A 1 -6.39 -15.26 10.65
C LYS A 1 -7.14 -13.95 10.89
N LEU A 2 -8.42 -13.85 10.49
CA LEU A 2 -9.22 -12.66 10.76
C LEU A 2 -9.29 -12.43 12.29
N GLY A 3 -8.92 -11.24 12.77
CA GLY A 3 -8.92 -10.90 14.20
C GLY A 3 -7.69 -11.37 15.00
N GLU A 4 -6.59 -11.75 14.35
CA GLU A 4 -5.36 -12.16 15.04
C GLU A 4 -4.57 -10.96 15.61
N LEU A 5 -4.60 -9.83 14.89
CA LEU A 5 -3.89 -8.59 15.27
C LEU A 5 -4.66 -7.73 16.29
N THR A 6 -5.89 -8.08 16.65
CA THR A 6 -6.71 -7.29 17.61
C THR A 6 -6.34 -7.55 19.08
N LYS A 7 -5.53 -8.59 19.34
CA LYS A 7 -5.12 -8.97 20.70
C LYS A 7 -3.88 -8.25 21.20
N ASP A 8 -3.09 -7.68 20.29
CA ASP A 8 -1.89 -6.91 20.60
C ASP A 8 -1.95 -5.57 19.84
N PRO A 9 -2.30 -4.46 20.53
CA PRO A 9 -2.39 -3.15 19.91
C PRO A 9 -1.12 -2.72 19.18
N LEU A 10 0.06 -3.16 19.62
CA LEU A 10 1.33 -2.83 18.97
C LEU A 10 1.46 -3.53 17.62
N GLN A 11 1.05 -4.80 17.52
CA GLN A 11 1.02 -5.52 16.24
C GLN A 11 -0.01 -4.96 15.28
N MET A 12 -1.14 -4.46 15.80
CA MET A 12 -2.11 -3.74 14.99
C MET A 12 -1.51 -2.47 14.37
N TYR A 13 -0.75 -1.67 15.14
CA TYR A 13 -0.11 -0.47 14.61
C TYR A 13 0.95 -0.76 13.53
N GLN A 14 1.61 -1.92 13.60
CA GLN A 14 2.59 -2.32 12.58
C GLN A 14 1.95 -2.54 11.21
N ALA A 15 0.64 -2.83 11.15
CA ALA A 15 -0.05 -2.98 9.87
C ALA A 15 -0.02 -1.70 9.04
N ASP A 16 0.00 -0.53 9.69
CA ASP A 16 -0.06 0.77 9.03
C ASP A 16 1.31 1.44 8.87
N ILE A 17 2.41 0.74 9.16
CA ILE A 17 3.76 1.30 9.11
C ILE A 17 4.15 1.83 7.72
N LEU A 18 3.60 1.22 6.66
CA LEU A 18 3.86 1.59 5.27
C LEU A 18 2.76 2.49 4.67
N THR A 19 1.68 2.79 5.41
CA THR A 19 0.55 3.61 4.93
C THR A 19 0.54 4.99 5.57
N VAL A 20 0.77 5.06 6.89
CA VAL A 20 0.78 6.30 7.68
C VAL A 20 1.69 7.40 7.13
N PRO A 21 2.91 7.13 6.60
CA PRO A 21 3.76 8.18 6.05
C PRO A 21 3.09 9.02 4.96
N ALA A 22 2.25 8.41 4.11
CA ALA A 22 1.54 9.12 3.06
C ALA A 22 0.51 10.12 3.62
N ASN A 23 -0.21 9.71 4.67
CA ASN A 23 -1.18 10.56 5.36
C ASN A 23 -0.52 11.77 6.04
N ILE A 24 0.60 11.55 6.73
CA ILE A 24 1.33 12.62 7.43
C ILE A 24 1.95 13.60 6.44
N ALA A 25 2.49 13.10 5.32
CA ALA A 25 3.07 13.93 4.27
C ALA A 25 2.02 14.61 3.38
N GLY A 26 0.75 14.18 3.42
CA GLY A 26 -0.31 14.72 2.58
C GLY A 26 -0.09 14.49 1.08
N ILE A 27 0.48 13.33 0.73
CA ILE A 27 0.85 12.97 -0.64
C ILE A 27 -0.06 11.87 -1.19
N PRO A 28 -0.28 11.80 -2.51
CA PRO A 28 -1.05 10.73 -3.13
C PRO A 28 -0.32 9.39 -3.01
N ALA A 29 -1.07 8.34 -2.70
CA ALA A 29 -0.58 6.97 -2.64
C ALA A 29 -1.63 5.98 -3.17
N ILE A 30 -1.18 4.90 -3.81
CA ILE A 30 -2.01 3.81 -4.32
C ILE A 30 -1.40 2.47 -3.95
N SER A 31 -2.26 1.48 -3.69
CA SER A 31 -1.87 0.08 -3.50
C SER A 31 -2.41 -0.75 -4.65
N VAL A 32 -1.53 -1.49 -5.33
CA VAL A 32 -1.88 -2.41 -6.44
C VAL A 32 -1.44 -3.84 -6.13
N PRO A 33 -2.18 -4.88 -6.55
CA PRO A 33 -1.74 -6.27 -6.38
C PRO A 33 -0.42 -6.51 -7.12
N CYS A 34 0.58 -7.10 -6.46
CA CYS A 34 1.89 -7.38 -7.05
C CYS A 34 2.32 -8.86 -6.97
N GLY A 35 1.36 -9.74 -6.70
CA GLY A 35 1.56 -11.19 -6.67
C GLY A 35 0.96 -11.83 -5.43
N THR A 36 1.42 -13.04 -5.15
CA THR A 36 0.99 -13.81 -3.97
C THR A 36 2.19 -14.35 -3.21
N ALA A 37 2.11 -14.32 -1.89
CA ALA A 37 3.08 -14.94 -1.00
C ALA A 37 2.32 -15.73 0.06
N HIS A 38 2.75 -16.96 0.33
CA HIS A 38 2.09 -17.83 1.31
C HIS A 38 0.57 -18.00 1.07
N ASN A 39 0.14 -18.09 -0.19
CA ASN A 39 -1.27 -18.16 -0.62
C ASN A 39 -2.12 -16.94 -0.22
N MET A 40 -1.50 -15.79 0.05
CA MET A 40 -2.17 -14.53 0.31
C MET A 40 -1.76 -13.47 -0.72
N PRO A 41 -2.68 -12.55 -1.11
CA PRO A 41 -2.35 -11.46 -2.02
C PRO A 41 -1.37 -10.49 -1.35
N VAL A 42 -0.39 -10.01 -2.13
CA VAL A 42 0.57 -8.99 -1.70
C VAL A 42 0.28 -7.71 -2.49
N GLY A 43 0.30 -6.56 -1.80
CA GLY A 43 0.13 -5.24 -2.39
C GLY A 43 1.46 -4.49 -2.52
N LEU A 44 1.66 -3.80 -3.63
CA LEU A 44 2.72 -2.82 -3.86
C LEU A 44 2.16 -1.42 -3.62
N GLN A 45 2.80 -0.67 -2.74
CA GLN A 45 2.45 0.72 -2.44
C GLN A 45 3.31 1.67 -3.28
N LEU A 46 2.66 2.53 -4.07
CA LEU A 46 3.30 3.62 -4.82
C LEU A 46 2.89 4.95 -4.17
N MET A 47 3.86 5.82 -3.90
CA MET A 47 3.63 7.16 -3.32
C MET A 47 4.20 8.22 -4.26
N GLY A 48 3.42 9.25 -4.55
CA GLY A 48 3.77 10.33 -5.46
C GLY A 48 4.16 11.62 -4.77
N ARG A 49 4.37 12.67 -5.58
CA ARG A 49 4.52 14.04 -5.10
C ARG A 49 3.15 14.63 -4.79
N MET A 50 3.12 15.67 -3.96
CA MET A 50 1.89 16.39 -3.65
C MET A 50 1.21 16.88 -4.95
N TYR A 51 -0.09 16.59 -5.10
CA TYR A 51 -0.92 16.89 -6.28
C TYR A 51 -0.48 16.25 -7.59
N ASP A 52 0.28 15.15 -7.53
CA ASP A 52 0.77 14.41 -8.71
C ASP A 52 0.09 13.03 -8.82
N GLU A 53 -1.23 12.99 -8.69
CA GLU A 53 -2.04 11.78 -8.78
C GLU A 53 -1.92 11.09 -10.14
N GLU A 54 -1.79 11.86 -11.21
CA GLU A 54 -1.64 11.33 -12.58
C GLU A 54 -0.37 10.49 -12.72
N ALA A 55 0.77 10.95 -12.20
CA ALA A 55 2.00 10.15 -12.23
C ALA A 55 1.87 8.84 -11.44
N VAL A 56 1.19 8.89 -10.29
CA VAL A 56 0.94 7.70 -9.45
C VAL A 56 0.05 6.70 -10.18
N LEU A 57 -1.03 7.16 -10.83
CA LEU A 57 -1.92 6.31 -11.61
C LEU A 57 -1.23 5.73 -12.85
N ASN A 58 -0.44 6.53 -13.57
CA ASN A 58 0.32 6.06 -14.72
C ASN A 58 1.36 5.00 -14.33
N ALA A 59 2.04 5.18 -13.19
CA ALA A 59 2.98 4.18 -12.68
C ALA A 59 2.27 2.88 -12.26
N ALA A 60 1.09 2.99 -11.64
CA ALA A 60 0.26 1.83 -11.29
C ALA A 60 -0.21 1.07 -12.54
N LEU A 61 -0.69 1.79 -13.56
CA LEU A 61 -1.12 1.20 -14.82
C LEU A 61 0.04 0.51 -15.55
N ALA A 62 1.20 1.18 -15.64
CA ALA A 62 2.39 0.60 -16.26
C ALA A 62 2.86 -0.68 -15.53
N PHE A 63 2.70 -0.75 -14.21
CA PHE A 63 2.98 -1.95 -13.44
C PHE A 63 1.98 -3.07 -13.75
N GLU A 64 0.68 -2.75 -13.82
CA GLU A 64 -0.39 -3.70 -14.16
C GLU A 64 -0.23 -4.28 -15.58
N GLU A 65 0.16 -3.46 -16.56
CA GLU A 65 0.38 -3.90 -17.94
C GLU A 65 1.64 -4.77 -18.13
N ALA A 66 2.61 -4.66 -17.23
CA ALA A 66 3.88 -5.38 -17.32
C ALA A 66 3.87 -6.77 -16.66
N CYS A 67 2.87 -7.05 -15.82
CA CYS A 67 2.75 -8.28 -15.02
C CYS A 67 1.74 -9.26 -15.63
#